data_AF-A0A8X7NPT0-F1
#
_entry.id   AF-A0A8X7NPT0-F1
#
_cell.length_a   1.000
_cell.length_b   1.000
_cell.length_c   1.000
_cell.angle_alpha   90.00
_cell.angle_beta   90.00
_cell.angle_gamma   90.00
#
_symmetry.space_group_name_H-M   'P 1'
#
loop_
_entity.id
_entity.type
_entity.pdbx_description
1 polymer ?
#
loop_
_entity_poly.entity_id
_entity_poly.type
_entity_poly.pdbx_seq_one_letter_code
_entity_poly.pdbx_strand_id
1 'polypeptide(L)'
;MSNILSVFNPPPPRDIPEKEYIYCLPCTAIQAAVGLGLGFVLRSPNQFKDPVTGKIDLVKNPLWWQRSVRSAGFILLALGAYRAGEVVKAVFQKKF
;
A
#
# COMPACT_ATOMS: atom_id res chain seq x y z
N MET A 1 1.22 -3.20 28.18
CA MET A 1 0.07 -2.27 28.20
C MET A 1 0.31 -1.22 27.13
N SER A 2 -0.66 -1.02 26.23
CA SER A 2 -0.56 -0.04 25.15
C SER A 2 -0.80 1.37 25.71
N ASN A 3 0.08 2.34 25.40
CA ASN A 3 -0.05 3.73 25.84
C ASN A 3 -0.16 4.64 24.61
N ILE A 4 -1.14 5.54 24.57
CA ILE A 4 -1.31 6.48 23.43
C ILE A 4 -0.07 7.35 23.20
N LEU A 5 0.71 7.65 24.25
CA LEU A 5 1.96 8.39 24.14
C LEU A 5 3.04 7.62 23.35
N SER A 6 2.98 6.28 23.35
CA SER A 6 3.92 5.45 22.58
C SER A 6 3.67 5.49 21.07
N VAL A 7 2.57 6.09 20.61
CA VAL A 7 2.35 6.40 19.18
C VAL A 7 3.20 7.59 18.75
N PHE A 8 3.34 8.60 19.60
CA PHE A 8 4.08 9.83 19.31
C PHE A 8 5.57 9.74 19.65
N ASN A 9 5.93 8.85 20.58
CA ASN A 9 7.31 8.52 20.91
C ASN A 9 7.47 6.99 20.93
N PRO A 10 7.53 6.35 19.75
CA PRO A 10 7.69 4.91 19.68
C PRO A 10 9.05 4.49 20.22
N PRO A 11 9.15 3.28 20.79
CA PRO A 11 10.44 2.71 21.16
C PRO A 11 11.37 2.64 19.94
N PRO A 12 12.70 2.69 20.15
CA PRO A 12 13.64 2.64 19.04
C PRO A 12 13.42 1.38 18.20
N PRO A 13 13.56 1.48 16.86
CA PRO A 13 13.48 0.32 15.99
C PRO A 13 14.56 -0.69 16.41
N ARG A 14 14.14 -1.94 16.60
CA ARG A 14 15.03 -3.08 16.80
C ARG A 14 15.08 -3.92 15.55
N ASP A 15 16.20 -4.56 15.29
CA ASP A 15 16.26 -5.61 14.28
C ASP A 15 15.38 -6.79 14.73
N ILE A 16 14.53 -7.24 13.82
CA ILE A 16 13.69 -8.41 14.05
C ILE A 16 14.51 -9.62 13.58
N PRO A 17 14.86 -10.56 14.47
CA PRO A 17 15.61 -11.74 14.06
C PRO A 17 14.77 -12.55 13.07
N GLU A 18 15.44 -13.22 12.12
CA GLU A 18 14.79 -13.90 10.98
C GLU A 18 13.70 -14.90 11.43
N LYS A 19 13.88 -15.54 12.58
CA LYS A 19 12.89 -16.43 13.22
C LYS A 19 11.58 -15.74 13.62
N GLU A 20 11.61 -14.46 13.96
CA GLU A 20 10.44 -13.67 14.36
C GLU A 20 9.73 -13.05 13.15
N TYR A 21 10.41 -12.97 12.00
CA TYR A 21 9.83 -12.40 10.77
C TYR A 21 8.60 -13.17 10.28
N ILE A 22 8.50 -14.47 10.61
CA ILE A 22 7.32 -15.30 10.33
C ILE A 22 6.04 -14.71 10.92
N TYR A 23 6.12 -14.05 12.08
CA TYR A 23 4.96 -13.42 12.71
C TYR A 23 4.51 -12.15 11.98
N CYS A 24 5.40 -11.52 11.21
CA CYS A 24 5.11 -10.32 10.42
C CYS A 24 4.58 -10.65 9.02
N LEU A 25 4.85 -11.87 8.51
CA LEU A 25 4.57 -12.27 7.14
C LEU A 25 3.10 -12.11 6.71
N PRO A 26 2.08 -12.44 7.53
CA PRO A 26 0.67 -12.19 7.17
C PRO A 26 0.37 -10.70 7.01
N CYS A 27 0.90 -9.85 7.89
CA CYS A 27 0.73 -8.41 7.83
C CYS A 27 1.38 -7.83 6.57
N THR A 28 2.61 -8.25 6.26
CA THR A 28 3.32 -7.83 5.04
C THR A 28 2.60 -8.28 3.78
N ALA A 29 2.02 -9.49 3.78
CA ALA A 29 1.21 -9.99 2.66
C ALA A 29 -0.06 -9.16 2.43
N ILE A 30 -0.76 -8.78 3.51
CA ILE A 30 -1.93 -7.89 3.41
C ILE A 30 -1.50 -6.50 2.90
N GLN A 31 -0.40 -5.95 3.41
CA GLN A 31 0.13 -4.67 2.92
C GLN A 31 0.44 -4.71 1.42
N ALA A 32 1.05 -5.80 0.95
CA ALA A 32 1.31 -6.03 -0.47
C ALA A 32 0.01 -6.06 -1.28
N ALA A 33 -0.97 -6.86 -0.84
CA ALA A 33 -2.25 -7.01 -1.52
C ALA A 33 -3.04 -5.70 -1.57
N VAL A 34 -3.12 -4.97 -0.46
CA VAL A 34 -3.80 -3.67 -0.37
C VAL A 34 -3.07 -2.62 -1.21
N GLY A 35 -1.75 -2.54 -1.13
CA GLY A 35 -0.94 -1.61 -1.91
C GLY A 35 -1.11 -1.83 -3.41
N LEU A 36 -1.05 -3.08 -3.87
CA LEU A 36 -1.29 -3.42 -5.27
C LEU A 36 -2.73 -3.16 -5.68
N GLY A 37 -3.71 -3.69 -4.95
CA GLY A 37 -5.13 -3.57 -5.28
C GLY A 37 -5.60 -2.11 -5.32
N LEU A 38 -5.37 -1.36 -4.25
CA LEU A 38 -5.75 0.05 -4.18
C LEU A 38 -4.90 0.91 -5.14
N GLY A 39 -3.62 0.58 -5.31
CA GLY A 39 -2.75 1.23 -6.28
C GLY A 39 -3.29 1.14 -7.71
N PHE A 40 -3.74 -0.04 -8.14
CA PHE A 40 -4.39 -0.24 -9.43
C PHE A 40 -5.69 0.57 -9.57
N VAL A 41 -6.54 0.57 -8.53
CA VAL A 41 -7.80 1.33 -8.52
C VAL A 41 -7.53 2.82 -8.68
N LEU A 42 -6.68 3.40 -7.84
CA LEU A 42 -6.40 4.85 -7.84
C LEU A 42 -5.61 5.29 -9.07
N ARG A 43 -4.79 4.41 -9.66
CA ARG A 43 -4.08 4.69 -10.90
C ARG A 43 -5.03 4.80 -12.09
N SER A 44 -6.15 4.09 -12.07
CA SER A 44 -7.16 4.14 -13.11
C SER A 44 -7.83 5.53 -13.18
N PRO A 45 -8.56 5.86 -14.26
CA PRO A 45 -9.39 7.05 -14.31
C PRO A 45 -10.81 6.84 -13.73
N ASN A 46 -11.17 5.61 -13.35
CA ASN A 46 -12.57 5.21 -13.20
C ASN A 46 -13.27 5.90 -12.03
N GLN A 47 -12.57 6.19 -10.95
CA GLN A 47 -13.09 6.93 -9.79
C GLN A 47 -13.50 8.38 -10.11
N PHE A 48 -13.10 8.93 -11.27
CA PHE A 48 -13.47 10.28 -11.70
C PHE A 48 -14.55 10.30 -12.77
N LYS A 49 -14.90 9.14 -13.33
CA LYS A 49 -15.91 9.03 -14.37
C LYS A 49 -17.29 9.07 -13.73
N ASP A 50 -18.18 9.83 -14.34
CA ASP A 50 -19.59 9.76 -14.04
C ASP A 50 -20.14 8.36 -14.40
N PRO A 51 -20.91 7.70 -13.53
CA PRO A 51 -21.37 6.33 -13.75
C PRO A 51 -22.41 6.20 -14.88
N VAL A 52 -23.10 7.29 -15.23
CA VAL A 52 -24.13 7.30 -16.28
C VAL A 52 -23.51 7.67 -17.62
N THR A 53 -22.69 8.72 -17.65
CA THR A 53 -22.15 9.27 -18.91
C THR A 53 -20.75 8.76 -19.26
N GLY A 54 -20.02 8.19 -18.29
CA GLY A 54 -18.64 7.73 -18.45
C GLY A 54 -17.61 8.85 -18.65
N LYS A 55 -18.05 10.12 -18.67
CA LYS A 55 -17.21 11.30 -18.87
C LYS A 55 -16.67 11.79 -17.53
N ILE A 56 -15.51 12.44 -17.58
CA ILE A 56 -14.92 13.08 -16.41
C ILE A 56 -15.32 14.55 -16.41
N ASP A 57 -16.01 14.98 -15.36
CA ASP A 57 -16.32 16.39 -15.12
C ASP A 57 -15.08 17.09 -14.54
N LEU A 58 -14.48 17.99 -15.33
CA LEU A 58 -13.27 18.73 -14.95
C LEU A 58 -13.53 19.84 -13.93
N VAL A 59 -14.78 20.26 -13.76
CA VAL A 59 -15.17 21.24 -12.72
C VAL A 59 -15.17 20.54 -11.36
N LYS A 60 -15.75 19.34 -11.29
CA LYS A 60 -15.76 18.53 -10.07
C LYS A 60 -14.41 17.88 -9.77
N ASN A 61 -13.70 17.43 -10.82
CA ASN A 61 -12.42 16.73 -10.72
C ASN A 61 -11.35 17.48 -11.52
N PRO A 62 -10.79 18.56 -10.98
CA PRO A 62 -9.75 19.32 -11.69
C PRO A 62 -8.49 18.47 -11.92
N LEU A 63 -7.72 18.84 -12.95
CA LEU A 63 -6.57 18.03 -13.41
C LEU A 63 -5.51 17.81 -12.32
N TRP A 64 -5.26 18.81 -11.47
CA TRP A 64 -4.31 18.66 -10.37
C TRP A 64 -4.74 17.57 -9.39
N TRP A 65 -6.03 17.49 -9.06
CA TRP A 65 -6.59 16.49 -8.16
C TRP A 65 -6.47 15.09 -8.77
N GLN A 66 -6.86 14.95 -10.04
CA GLN A 66 -6.73 13.68 -10.76
C GLN A 66 -5.27 13.18 -10.79
N ARG A 67 -4.32 14.09 -11.01
CA ARG A 67 -2.89 13.76 -11.02
C ARG A 67 -2.42 13.33 -9.63
N SER A 68 -2.79 14.05 -8.57
CA SER A 68 -2.41 13.70 -7.20
C SER A 68 -2.87 12.30 -6.79
N VAL A 69 -4.14 11.97 -7.03
CA VAL A 69 -4.70 10.65 -6.73
C VAL A 69 -4.03 9.55 -7.55
N ARG A 70 -3.81 9.77 -8.85
CA ARG A 70 -3.14 8.78 -9.70
C ARG A 70 -1.67 8.59 -9.34
N SER A 71 -0.98 9.64 -8.90
CA SER A 71 0.38 9.56 -8.37
C SER A 71 0.43 8.78 -7.07
N ALA A 72 -0.54 8.99 -6.16
CA ALA A 72 -0.68 8.16 -4.97
C ALA A 72 -0.91 6.68 -5.32
N GLY A 73 -1.70 6.40 -6.37
CA GLY A 73 -1.85 5.05 -6.92
C GLY A 73 -0.53 4.42 -7.35
N PHE A 74 0.34 5.16 -8.05
CA PHE A 74 1.68 4.67 -8.40
C PHE A 74 2.55 4.38 -7.18
N ILE A 75 2.53 5.24 -6.17
CA ILE A 75 3.28 5.04 -4.93
C ILE A 75 2.81 3.76 -4.24
N LEU A 76 1.50 3.53 -4.18
CA LEU A 76 0.93 2.30 -3.62
C LEU A 76 1.30 1.05 -4.40
N LEU A 77 1.33 1.11 -5.74
CA LEU A 77 1.81 0.00 -6.58
C LEU A 77 3.28 -0.32 -6.28
N ALA A 78 4.14 0.70 -6.21
CA ALA A 78 5.55 0.52 -5.90
C ALA A 78 5.76 -0.08 -4.50
N LEU A 79 5.04 0.45 -3.50
CA LEU A 79 5.06 -0.07 -2.13
C LEU A 79 4.55 -1.52 -2.09
N GLY A 80 3.43 -1.80 -2.76
CA GLY A 80 2.84 -3.13 -2.82
C GLY A 80 3.77 -4.15 -3.46
N ALA A 81 4.43 -3.80 -4.56
CA ALA A 81 5.44 -4.64 -5.22
C ALA A 81 6.66 -4.89 -4.33
N TYR A 82 7.15 -3.84 -3.64
CA TYR A 82 8.25 -3.97 -2.69
C TYR A 82 7.91 -4.96 -1.56
N ARG A 83 6.73 -4.82 -0.93
CA ARG A 83 6.25 -5.74 0.11
C ARG A 83 6.01 -7.16 -0.40
N ALA A 84 5.51 -7.30 -1.63
CA ALA A 84 5.36 -8.61 -2.26
C ALA A 84 6.73 -9.30 -2.43
N GLY A 85 7.76 -8.55 -2.81
CA GLY A 85 9.14 -9.04 -2.86
C GLY A 85 9.65 -9.54 -1.51
N GLU A 86 9.37 -8.81 -0.43
CA GLU A 86 9.72 -9.24 0.94
C GLU A 86 9.02 -10.56 1.32
N VAL A 87 7.74 -10.73 0.95
CA VAL A 87 6.99 -11.97 1.19
C VAL A 87 7.57 -13.13 0.37
N VAL A 88 7.83 -12.92 -0.92
CA VAL A 88 8.40 -13.94 -1.80
C VAL A 88 9.76 -14.39 -1.27
N LYS A 89 10.65 -13.45 -0.92
CA LYS A 89 11.96 -13.77 -0.35
C LYS A 89 11.84 -14.63 0.90
N ALA A 90 10.98 -14.24 1.84
CA ALA A 90 10.79 -14.98 3.09
C ALA A 90 10.18 -16.38 2.88
N VAL A 91 9.29 -16.55 1.90
CA VAL A 91 8.74 -17.87 1.53
C VAL A 91 9.80 -18.75 0.87
N PHE A 92 10.62 -18.19 -0.03
CA PHE A 92 11.70 -18.94 -0.69
C PHE A 92 12.83 -19.34 0.26
N GLN A 93 13.27 -18.46 1.16
CA GLN A 93 14.26 -18.78 2.21
C GLN A 93 13.75 -19.82 3.23
N LYS A 94 12.44 -20.03 3.34
CA LYS A 94 11.87 -21.09 4.18
C LYS A 94 11.88 -22.47 3.48
N LYS A 95 11.93 -22.48 2.15
CA LYS A 95 11.78 -23.70 1.33
C LYS A 95 13.12 -24.37 1.01
N PHE A 96 14.24 -23.65 1.13
CA PHE A 96 15.61 -24.11 0.92
C PHE A 96 16.46 -23.77 2.14
#